data_AF-A3YWC2-F1
#
_entry.id   AF-A3YWC2-F1
#
_cell.length_a   1.000
_cell.length_b   1.000
_cell.length_c   1.000
_cell.angle_alpha   90.00
_cell.angle_beta   90.00
_cell.angle_gamma   90.00
#
_symmetry.space_group_name_H-M   'P 1'
#
loop_
_entity.id
_entity.type
_entity.pdbx_description
1 polymer ?
#
loop_
_entity_poly.entity_id
_entity_poly.type
_entity_poly.pdbx_seq_one_letter_code
_entity_poly.pdbx_strand_id
1 'polypeptide(L)'
;MVAELMADPQPDLVLQLHPERFDPLAALADWQRGFAARGAEAPAAEAHFIGRVRGRTASGAPLEALELEHYPGMTEAQIERIAAAISRRHGLLALRVDHRVGRVLPGEAIVLVAVAADRRGPAQRGGQELLEALKHDAPFWKREWCGGVGTWVEGNTAY
;
A
#
# COMPACT_ATOMS: atom_id res chain seq x y z
N MET A 1 23.65 10.28 33.94
CA MET A 1 23.72 10.00 32.50
C MET A 1 22.32 9.62 32.06
N VAL A 2 21.54 10.59 31.59
CA VAL A 2 20.24 10.33 30.98
C VAL A 2 20.54 9.67 29.63
N ALA A 3 20.15 8.41 29.47
CA ALA A 3 20.15 7.79 28.15
C ALA A 3 19.18 8.62 27.31
N GLU A 4 19.69 9.34 26.33
CA GLU A 4 18.86 9.85 25.24
C GLU A 4 18.12 8.64 24.68
N LEU A 5 16.79 8.64 24.81
CA LEU A 5 15.97 7.77 23.97
C LEU A 5 16.26 8.22 22.54
N MET A 6 17.20 7.56 21.87
CA MET A 6 17.30 7.63 20.43
C MET A 6 15.94 7.17 19.92
N ALA A 7 15.17 8.09 19.33
CA ALA A 7 13.92 7.75 18.70
C ALA A 7 14.20 6.59 17.74
N ASP A 8 13.42 5.51 17.84
CA ASP A 8 13.52 4.38 16.92
C ASP A 8 13.53 4.94 15.49
N PRO A 9 14.53 4.58 14.66
CA PRO A 9 14.61 5.09 13.31
C PRO A 9 13.28 4.78 12.61
N GLN A 10 12.61 5.84 12.15
CA GLN A 10 11.40 5.66 11.36
C GLN A 10 11.81 4.98 10.05
N PRO A 11 11.05 3.97 9.61
CA PRO A 11 11.38 3.31 8.36
C PRO A 11 11.29 4.32 7.20
N ASP A 12 12.15 4.16 6.19
CA ASP A 12 12.03 4.96 4.97
C ASP A 12 10.76 4.54 4.21
N LEU A 13 9.70 5.33 4.39
CA LEU A 13 8.39 5.14 3.78
C LEU A 13 8.21 6.11 2.62
N VAL A 14 7.93 5.57 1.44
CA VAL A 14 7.37 6.32 0.32
C VAL A 14 5.86 6.05 0.24
N LEU A 15 5.04 7.07 0.48
CA LEU A 15 3.58 7.00 0.37
C LEU A 15 3.08 7.94 -0.74
N GLN A 16 2.29 7.40 -1.67
CA GLN A 16 1.66 8.19 -2.74
C GLN A 16 0.20 7.77 -2.97
N LEU A 17 -0.71 8.74 -2.93
CA LEU A 17 -2.10 8.57 -3.35
C LEU A 17 -2.28 9.14 -4.75
N HIS A 18 -2.73 8.31 -5.69
CA HIS A 18 -2.78 8.63 -7.12
C HIS A 18 -4.22 8.87 -7.58
N PRO A 19 -4.60 10.12 -7.95
CA PRO A 19 -5.92 10.38 -8.51
C PRO A 19 -6.06 9.84 -9.95
N GLU A 20 -4.94 9.69 -10.65
CA GLU A 20 -4.86 9.18 -12.01
C GLU A 20 -4.15 7.83 -12.06
N ARG A 21 -4.16 7.19 -13.23
CA ARG A 21 -3.44 5.93 -13.44
C ARG A 21 -1.95 6.12 -13.18
N PHE A 22 -1.35 5.18 -12.45
CA PHE A 22 0.10 5.08 -12.27
C PHE A 22 0.64 3.77 -12.84
N ASP A 23 1.94 3.74 -13.14
CA ASP A 23 2.67 2.51 -13.48
C ASP A 23 3.34 1.95 -12.21
N PRO A 24 2.84 0.82 -11.66
CA PRO A 24 3.40 0.26 -10.43
C PRO A 24 4.81 -0.32 -10.63
N LEU A 25 5.18 -0.73 -11.84
CA LEU A 25 6.51 -1.29 -12.09
C LEU A 25 7.55 -0.17 -12.21
N ALA A 26 7.18 0.95 -12.85
CA ALA A 26 8.02 2.15 -12.85
C ALA A 26 8.21 2.67 -11.42
N ALA A 27 7.12 2.79 -10.64
CA ALA A 27 7.18 3.19 -9.23
C ALA A 27 8.08 2.29 -8.37
N LEU A 28 8.00 0.97 -8.58
CA LEU A 28 8.86 -0.01 -7.89
C LEU A 28 10.33 0.15 -8.32
N ALA A 29 10.59 0.28 -9.61
CA ALA A 29 11.95 0.47 -10.13
C ALA A 29 12.57 1.77 -9.61
N ASP A 30 11.80 2.84 -9.51
CA ASP A 30 12.23 4.14 -8.97
C ASP A 30 12.63 4.02 -7.49
N TRP A 31 11.84 3.30 -6.71
CA TRP A 31 12.14 3.02 -5.31
C TRP A 31 13.40 2.18 -5.13
N GLN A 32 13.57 1.13 -5.94
CA GLN A 32 14.76 0.25 -5.91
C GLN A 32 16.07 0.99 -6.25
N ARG A 33 16.02 2.00 -7.13
CA ARG A 33 17.21 2.83 -7.44
C ARG A 33 17.74 3.57 -6.20
N GLY A 34 16.89 3.83 -5.20
CA GLY A 34 17.29 4.42 -3.93
C GLY A 34 18.20 3.51 -3.10
N PHE A 35 18.17 2.19 -3.29
CA PHE A 35 18.96 1.25 -2.49
C PHE A 35 20.44 1.28 -2.81
N ALA A 36 20.82 1.56 -4.07
CA ALA A 36 22.22 1.67 -4.44
C ALA A 36 22.95 2.77 -3.66
N ALA A 37 22.25 3.86 -3.31
CA ALA A 37 22.79 4.94 -2.50
C ALA A 37 23.00 4.55 -1.02
N ARG A 38 22.43 3.43 -0.55
CA ARG A 38 22.53 2.97 0.84
C ARG A 38 23.77 2.11 1.13
N GLY A 39 24.52 1.69 0.11
CA GLY A 39 25.77 0.95 0.29
C GLY A 39 25.60 -0.32 1.12
N ALA A 40 26.35 -0.45 2.22
CA ALA A 40 26.32 -1.63 3.10
C ALA A 40 24.98 -1.81 3.84
N GLU A 41 24.14 -0.78 3.88
CA GLU A 41 22.80 -0.81 4.49
C GLU A 41 21.70 -1.11 3.46
N ALA A 42 22.06 -1.50 2.23
CA ALA A 42 21.10 -1.91 1.23
C ALA A 42 20.38 -3.21 1.65
N PRO A 43 19.05 -3.29 1.47
CA PRO A 43 18.29 -4.48 1.81
C PRO A 43 18.72 -5.68 0.95
N ALA A 44 18.74 -6.88 1.54
CA ALA A 44 19.07 -8.12 0.84
C ALA A 44 17.83 -8.93 0.40
N ALA A 45 16.62 -8.48 0.76
CA ALA A 45 15.37 -9.09 0.34
C ALA A 45 14.24 -8.06 0.22
N GLU A 46 13.36 -8.30 -0.75
CA GLU A 46 12.17 -7.50 -0.99
C GLU A 46 10.96 -8.40 -1.18
N ALA A 47 9.77 -7.88 -0.85
CA ALA A 47 8.50 -8.48 -1.23
C ALA A 47 7.57 -7.37 -1.74
N HIS A 48 6.86 -7.65 -2.83
CA HIS A 48 5.98 -6.69 -3.48
C HIS A 48 4.66 -7.33 -3.89
N PHE A 49 3.59 -6.55 -3.75
CA PHE A 49 2.23 -6.89 -4.13
C PHE A 49 1.65 -5.78 -4.99
N ILE A 50 1.08 -6.15 -6.14
CA ILE A 50 0.33 -5.24 -7.01
C ILE A 50 -1.11 -5.74 -7.08
N GLY A 51 -2.02 -4.95 -6.51
CA GLY A 51 -3.46 -5.18 -6.65
C GLY A 51 -3.99 -4.53 -7.92
N ARG A 52 -4.90 -5.23 -8.61
CA ARG A 52 -5.61 -4.71 -9.79
C ARG A 52 -7.12 -4.83 -9.61
N VAL A 53 -7.85 -3.89 -10.18
CA VAL A 53 -9.33 -3.93 -10.15
C VAL A 53 -9.83 -5.09 -10.99
N ARG A 54 -10.73 -5.89 -10.43
CA ARG A 54 -11.37 -7.02 -11.13
C ARG A 54 -12.46 -6.50 -12.07
N GLY A 55 -12.76 -7.22 -13.14
CA GLY A 55 -13.82 -6.85 -14.09
C GLY A 55 -15.25 -7.15 -13.64
N ARG A 56 -15.47 -7.45 -12.36
CA ARG A 56 -16.78 -7.78 -11.80
C ARG A 56 -16.97 -7.14 -10.43
N THR A 57 -18.20 -6.72 -10.16
CA THR A 57 -18.66 -6.25 -8.85
C THR A 57 -18.59 -7.38 -7.82
N ALA A 58 -18.76 -7.05 -6.54
CA ALA A 58 -18.93 -8.04 -5.48
C ALA A 58 -20.12 -9.00 -5.73
N SER A 59 -21.17 -8.52 -6.40
CA SER A 59 -22.36 -9.30 -6.80
C SER A 59 -22.15 -10.12 -8.09
N GLY A 60 -21.00 -10.01 -8.76
CA GLY A 60 -20.65 -10.78 -9.97
C GLY A 60 -21.06 -10.13 -11.31
N ALA A 61 -21.74 -8.99 -11.28
CA ALA A 61 -22.09 -8.20 -12.47
C ALA A 61 -20.83 -7.57 -13.10
N PRO A 62 -20.82 -7.24 -14.40
CA PRO A 62 -19.72 -6.54 -15.03
C PRO A 62 -19.44 -5.19 -14.35
N LEU A 63 -18.20 -4.95 -13.94
CA LEU A 63 -17.79 -3.68 -13.34
C LEU A 63 -17.39 -2.69 -14.42
N GLU A 64 -17.96 -1.48 -14.39
CA GLU A 64 -17.55 -0.37 -15.26
C GLU A 64 -16.36 0.40 -14.65
N ALA A 65 -16.45 0.70 -13.35
CA ALA A 65 -15.39 1.33 -12.59
C ALA A 65 -15.53 1.04 -11.10
N LEU A 66 -14.39 0.96 -10.39
CA LEU A 66 -14.34 1.09 -8.94
C LEU A 66 -13.95 2.53 -8.62
N GLU A 67 -14.73 3.21 -7.79
CA GLU A 67 -14.42 4.54 -7.30
C GLU A 67 -14.01 4.47 -5.83
N LEU A 68 -12.89 5.12 -5.51
CA LEU A 68 -12.33 5.17 -4.16
C LEU A 68 -12.29 6.59 -3.64
N GLU A 69 -13.01 6.82 -2.56
CA GLU A 69 -12.94 8.06 -1.79
C GLU A 69 -12.07 7.83 -0.53
N HIS A 70 -11.48 8.91 -0.04
CA HIS A 70 -10.62 8.91 1.14
C HIS A 70 -10.76 10.25 1.88
N TYR A 71 -10.29 10.33 3.12
CA TYR A 71 -10.22 11.58 3.87
C TYR A 71 -8.78 12.11 3.78
N PRO A 72 -8.53 13.18 3.02
CA PRO A 72 -7.19 13.71 2.84
C PRO A 72 -6.52 14.06 4.18
N GLY A 73 -5.27 13.64 4.34
CA GLY A 73 -4.48 13.79 5.56
C GLY A 73 -4.71 12.70 6.60
N MET A 74 -5.97 12.31 6.87
CA MET A 74 -6.25 11.24 7.84
C MET A 74 -5.87 9.87 7.29
N THR A 75 -6.18 9.61 6.02
CA THR A 75 -5.83 8.34 5.36
C THR A 75 -4.31 8.16 5.37
N GLU A 76 -3.56 9.17 4.99
CA GLU A 76 -2.10 9.17 4.95
C GLU A 76 -1.50 8.95 6.34
N ALA A 77 -1.94 9.72 7.34
CA ALA A 77 -1.46 9.58 8.72
C ALA A 77 -1.72 8.18 9.29
N GLN A 78 -2.87 7.57 8.95
CA GLN A 78 -3.17 6.21 9.36
C GLN A 78 -2.26 5.19 8.67
N ILE A 79 -1.99 5.35 7.37
CA ILE A 79 -1.05 4.49 6.62
C ILE A 79 0.37 4.60 7.20
N GLU A 80 0.84 5.81 7.48
CA GLU A 80 2.13 6.06 8.12
C GLU A 80 2.23 5.36 9.48
N ARG A 81 1.18 5.45 10.31
CA ARG A 81 1.13 4.78 11.62
C ARG A 81 1.20 3.26 11.49
N ILE A 82 0.46 2.68 10.53
CA ILE A 82 0.48 1.25 10.21
C ILE A 82 1.88 0.84 9.77
N ALA A 83 2.46 1.54 8.79
CA ALA A 83 3.78 1.26 8.24
C ALA A 83 4.87 1.31 9.33
N ALA A 84 4.84 2.33 10.19
CA ALA A 84 5.79 2.47 11.29
C ALA A 84 5.69 1.30 12.29
N ALA A 85 4.47 0.87 12.63
CA ALA A 85 4.25 -0.26 13.55
C ALA A 85 4.75 -1.59 12.97
N ILE A 86 4.43 -1.86 11.71
CA ILE A 86 4.82 -3.10 11.01
C ILE A 86 6.32 -3.15 10.79
N SER A 87 6.94 -2.01 10.47
CA SER A 87 8.38 -1.93 10.27
C SER A 87 9.16 -2.28 11.53
N ARG A 88 8.76 -1.73 12.69
CA ARG A 88 9.36 -2.11 13.98
C ARG A 88 9.17 -3.58 14.30
N ARG A 89 7.99 -4.14 13.99
CA ARG A 89 7.65 -5.54 14.29
C ARG A 89 8.50 -6.53 13.48
N HIS A 90 8.72 -6.26 12.20
CA HIS A 90 9.40 -7.20 11.29
C HIS A 90 10.86 -6.83 11.02
N GLY A 91 11.33 -5.64 11.41
CA GLY A 91 12.65 -5.14 11.06
C GLY A 91 12.75 -4.77 9.57
N LEU A 92 11.76 -4.01 9.08
CA LEU A 92 11.77 -3.52 7.69
C LEU A 92 12.65 -2.28 7.57
N LEU A 93 13.42 -2.21 6.49
CA LEU A 93 14.38 -1.13 6.21
C LEU A 93 13.81 -0.05 5.30
N ALA A 94 12.84 -0.41 4.47
CA ALA A 94 12.16 0.49 3.56
C ALA A 94 10.78 -0.05 3.21
N LEU A 95 9.85 0.84 2.93
CA LEU A 95 8.50 0.51 2.49
C LEU A 95 8.06 1.49 1.41
N ARG A 96 7.18 1.00 0.54
CA ARG A 96 6.46 1.83 -0.42
C ARG A 96 5.00 1.43 -0.46
N VAL A 97 4.13 2.42 -0.40
CA VAL A 97 2.68 2.27 -0.57
C VAL A 97 2.22 3.27 -1.62
N ASP A 98 1.73 2.76 -2.74
CA ASP A 98 0.98 3.55 -3.71
C ASP A 98 -0.45 3.07 -3.73
N HIS A 99 -1.42 3.99 -3.70
CA HIS A 99 -2.83 3.62 -3.78
C HIS A 99 -3.59 4.57 -4.70
N ARG A 100 -4.51 4.04 -5.52
CA ARG A 100 -5.42 4.86 -6.32
C ARG A 100 -6.53 5.47 -5.48
N VAL A 101 -6.93 6.68 -5.83
CA VAL A 101 -8.17 7.32 -5.41
C VAL A 101 -8.94 7.78 -6.66
N GLY A 102 -10.22 8.11 -6.53
CA GLY A 102 -11.08 8.42 -7.66
C GLY A 102 -11.49 7.16 -8.45
N ARG A 103 -11.84 7.33 -9.72
CA ARG A 103 -12.30 6.24 -10.59
C ARG A 103 -11.14 5.41 -11.13
N VAL A 104 -11.25 4.09 -10.99
CA VAL A 104 -10.28 3.09 -11.40
C VAL A 104 -10.96 2.03 -12.25
N LEU A 105 -10.44 1.78 -13.44
CA LEU A 105 -11.06 0.86 -14.39
C LEU A 105 -10.60 -0.59 -14.17
N PRO A 106 -11.39 -1.60 -14.59
CA PRO A 106 -10.97 -2.99 -14.59
C PRO A 106 -9.59 -3.20 -15.22
N GLY A 107 -8.74 -3.99 -14.56
CA GLY A 107 -7.37 -4.28 -14.99
C GLY A 107 -6.32 -3.24 -14.59
N GLU A 108 -6.73 -2.02 -14.23
CA GLU A 108 -5.81 -1.00 -13.72
C GLU A 108 -5.23 -1.37 -12.36
N ALA A 109 -3.99 -0.94 -12.12
CA ALA A 109 -3.39 -1.04 -10.80
C ALA A 109 -4.12 -0.11 -9.83
N ILE A 110 -4.51 -0.66 -8.68
CA ILE A 110 -5.17 0.06 -7.59
C ILE A 110 -4.24 0.25 -6.40
N VAL A 111 -3.34 -0.69 -6.14
CA VAL A 111 -2.39 -0.59 -5.03
C VAL A 111 -1.07 -1.25 -5.38
N LEU A 112 0.04 -0.63 -4.98
CA LEU A 112 1.35 -1.24 -4.85
C LEU A 112 1.74 -1.20 -3.36
N VAL A 113 2.11 -2.36 -2.82
CA VAL A 113 2.78 -2.47 -1.53
C VAL A 113 4.14 -3.11 -1.78
N ALA A 114 5.21 -2.46 -1.36
CA ALA A 114 6.55 -3.04 -1.39
C ALA A 114 7.25 -2.83 -0.05
N VAL A 115 8.00 -3.84 0.38
CA VAL A 115 8.81 -3.78 1.60
C VAL A 115 10.16 -4.39 1.35
N ALA A 116 11.18 -3.86 2.04
CA ALA A 116 12.54 -4.33 1.97
C ALA A 116 13.09 -4.63 3.37
N ALA A 117 13.88 -5.69 3.50
CA ALA A 117 14.46 -6.14 4.76
C ALA A 117 15.78 -6.89 4.51
N ASP A 118 16.52 -7.18 5.59
CA ASP A 118 17.76 -7.97 5.53
C ASP A 118 17.54 -9.41 5.07
N ARG A 119 16.33 -9.95 5.28
CA ARG A 119 16.03 -11.36 5.04
C ARG A 119 14.63 -11.52 4.46
N ARG A 120 14.48 -12.55 3.61
CA ARG A 120 13.22 -12.88 2.94
C ARG A 120 12.03 -13.07 3.90
N GLY A 121 12.26 -13.66 5.07
CA GLY A 121 11.20 -13.96 6.05
C GLY A 121 10.51 -12.69 6.57
N PRO A 122 11.27 -11.74 7.15
CA PRO A 122 10.80 -10.37 7.42
C PRO A 122 10.08 -9.70 6.25
N ALA A 123 10.68 -9.69 5.06
CA ALA A 123 10.07 -9.03 3.89
C ALA A 123 8.71 -9.64 3.53
N GLN A 124 8.62 -10.97 3.46
CA GLN A 124 7.37 -11.67 3.12
C GLN A 124 6.26 -11.41 4.15
N ARG A 125 6.56 -11.62 5.45
CA ARG A 125 5.55 -11.45 6.51
C ARG A 125 5.16 -9.99 6.71
N GLY A 126 6.13 -9.08 6.71
CA GLY A 126 5.87 -7.64 6.84
C GLY A 126 5.06 -7.09 5.66
N GLY A 127 5.36 -7.52 4.44
CA GLY A 127 4.60 -7.12 3.25
C GLY A 127 3.17 -7.64 3.27
N GLN A 128 2.97 -8.91 3.66
CA GLN A 128 1.64 -9.48 3.82
C GLN A 128 0.83 -8.75 4.90
N GLU A 129 1.44 -8.53 6.07
CA GLU A 129 0.77 -7.84 7.17
C GLU A 129 0.41 -6.38 6.81
N LEU A 130 1.30 -5.69 6.09
CA LEU A 130 1.04 -4.33 5.61
C LEU A 130 -0.15 -4.30 4.65
N LEU A 131 -0.20 -5.22 3.68
CA LEU A 131 -1.33 -5.32 2.76
C LEU A 131 -2.65 -5.55 3.51
N GLU A 132 -2.68 -6.48 4.47
CA GLU A 132 -3.90 -6.76 5.23
C GLU A 132 -4.29 -5.58 6.13
N ALA A 133 -3.33 -4.93 6.80
CA ALA A 133 -3.63 -3.74 7.59
C ALA A 133 -4.19 -2.59 6.74
N LEU A 134 -3.63 -2.36 5.53
CA LEU A 134 -4.18 -1.36 4.61
C LEU A 134 -5.61 -1.68 4.18
N LYS A 135 -5.92 -2.96 3.96
CA LYS A 135 -7.28 -3.37 3.61
C LYS A 135 -8.27 -3.16 4.73
N HIS A 136 -7.90 -3.30 6.00
CA HIS A 136 -8.83 -3.25 7.12
C HIS A 136 -8.89 -1.89 7.80
N ASP A 137 -7.73 -1.24 7.95
CA ASP A 137 -7.54 -0.10 8.84
C ASP A 137 -7.36 1.24 8.12
N ALA A 138 -7.10 1.25 6.80
CA ALA A 138 -6.99 2.49 6.04
C ALA A 138 -8.39 2.99 5.61
N PRO A 139 -8.74 4.26 5.87
CA PRO A 139 -10.07 4.79 5.61
C PRO A 139 -10.26 5.10 4.11
N PHE A 140 -10.59 4.06 3.35
CA PHE A 140 -11.04 4.14 1.97
C PHE A 140 -12.49 3.68 1.86
N TRP A 141 -13.31 4.45 1.14
CA TRP A 141 -14.68 4.08 0.83
C TRP A 141 -14.79 3.71 -0.65
N LYS A 142 -15.42 2.56 -0.92
CA LYS A 142 -15.47 1.95 -2.24
C LYS A 142 -16.88 2.03 -2.81
N ARG A 143 -17.01 2.54 -4.02
CA ARG A 143 -18.25 2.55 -4.80
C ARG A 143 -18.03 1.80 -6.11
N GLU A 144 -18.82 0.76 -6.36
CA GLU A 144 -18.79 -0.01 -7.60
C GLU A 144 -19.81 0.56 -8.59
N TRP A 145 -19.37 0.84 -9.81
CA TRP A 145 -20.22 1.30 -10.91
C TRP A 145 -20.56 0.15 -11.86
N CYS A 146 -21.84 -0.05 -12.12
CA CYS A 146 -22.37 -1.04 -13.06
C CYS A 146 -23.68 -0.54 -13.68
N GLY A 147 -23.78 -0.56 -15.01
CA GLY A 147 -24.97 -0.08 -15.73
C GLY A 147 -25.26 1.40 -15.47
N GLY A 148 -24.22 2.22 -15.26
CA GLY A 148 -24.35 3.63 -14.88
C GLY A 148 -24.81 3.88 -13.43
N VAL A 149 -25.03 2.84 -12.62
CA VAL A 149 -25.44 2.96 -11.22
C VAL A 149 -24.23 2.72 -10.31
N GLY A 150 -23.98 3.65 -9.39
CA GLY A 150 -22.92 3.54 -8.37
C GLY A 150 -23.46 3.02 -7.04
N THR A 151 -22.96 1.89 -6.56
CA THR A 151 -23.36 1.27 -5.29
C THR A 151 -22.19 1.26 -4.32
N TRP A 152 -22.39 1.78 -3.12
CA TRP A 152 -21.39 1.71 -2.05
C TRP A 152 -21.22 0.28 -1.57
N VAL A 153 -19.97 -0.15 -1.42
CA VAL A 153 -19.63 -1.47 -0.90
C VAL A 153 -19.57 -1.39 0.62
N GLU A 154 -20.45 -2.13 1.29
CA GLU A 154 -20.46 -2.22 2.75
C GLU A 154 -19.37 -3.19 3.22
N GLY A 155 -18.32 -2.62 3.83
CA GLY A 155 -17.25 -3.38 4.47
C GLY A 155 -16.04 -3.68 3.57
N ASN A 156 -14.87 -3.82 4.21
CA ASN A 156 -13.69 -4.37 3.57
C ASN A 156 -13.84 -5.89 3.47
N THR A 157 -13.55 -6.47 2.30
CA THR A 157 -13.65 -7.91 2.09
C THR A 157 -12.70 -8.63 3.07
N ALA A 158 -13.26 -9.25 4.10
CA ALA A 158 -12.53 -10.17 4.97
C ALA A 158 -12.25 -11.46 4.19
N TYR A 159 -11.01 -11.91 4.20
CA TYR A 159 -10.61 -13.25 3.77
C TYR A 159 -10.40 -14.15 4.98
#